data_AF-A0A2A8BFW4-F1
#
_entry.id   AF-A0A2A8BFW4-F1
#
_cell.length_a   1.000
_cell.length_b   1.000
_cell.length_c   1.000
_cell.angle_alpha   90.00
_cell.angle_beta   90.00
_cell.angle_gamma   90.00
#
_symmetry.space_group_name_H-M   'P 1'
#
loop_
_entity.id
_entity.type
_entity.pdbx_description
1 polymer ?
#
loop_
_entity_poly.entity_id
_entity_poly.type
_entity_poly.pdbx_seq_one_letter_code
_entity_poly.pdbx_strand_id
1 'polypeptide(L)'
;MKKITIIIAILLIASVGFLIKYQSDNEKLKTDNIELTKKVEKVEAQYNDTKKELSALKSNNQQQVKEAAERFLKAFRTYDTGKGESYLANIDAYITPNAKKELTPPGGPTQSAPGTGDEKEKKKVSFQSEYTGGELYYAFLDTTKANVLAKVKSRITVNGVSSDNMSLMQINLIYDGNKKLWLVDKLIPLADLKDRMP
;
A
#
# COMPACT_ATOMS: atom_id res chain seq x y z
N MET A 1 -30.02 78.03 22.58
CA MET A 1 -29.05 77.06 23.11
C MET A 1 -29.61 75.63 23.24
N LYS A 2 -30.74 75.37 23.91
CA LYS A 2 -31.29 74.00 24.13
C LYS A 2 -31.51 73.12 22.87
N LYS A 3 -31.93 73.69 21.73
CA LYS A 3 -32.19 72.92 20.49
C LYS A 3 -30.93 72.35 19.84
N ILE A 4 -29.81 73.09 19.90
CA ILE A 4 -28.52 72.66 19.34
C ILE A 4 -27.95 71.49 20.17
N THR A 5 -28.10 71.54 21.50
CA THR A 5 -27.66 70.49 22.42
C THR A 5 -28.40 69.16 22.19
N ILE A 6 -29.71 69.21 21.89
CA ILE A 6 -30.52 68.03 21.58
C ILE A 6 -30.08 67.39 20.25
N ILE A 7 -29.81 68.21 19.22
CA ILE A 7 -29.35 67.73 17.91
C ILE A 7 -27.97 67.04 18.03
N ILE A 8 -27.05 67.62 18.78
CA ILE A 8 -25.72 67.04 19.04
C ILE A 8 -25.84 65.71 19.80
N ALA A 9 -26.74 65.63 20.79
CA ALA A 9 -26.99 64.39 21.52
C ALA A 9 -27.54 63.27 20.61
N ILE A 10 -28.46 63.59 19.70
CA ILE A 10 -29.01 62.61 18.74
C ILE A 10 -27.92 62.13 17.76
N LEU A 11 -27.07 63.04 17.26
CA LEU A 11 -25.95 62.71 16.38
C LEU A 11 -24.92 61.79 17.08
N LEU A 12 -24.64 62.03 18.36
CA LEU A 12 -23.76 61.17 19.16
C LEU A 12 -24.35 59.77 19.37
N ILE A 13 -25.65 59.67 19.64
CA ILE A 13 -26.31 58.36 19.82
C ILE A 13 -26.33 57.58 18.49
N ALA A 14 -26.62 58.26 17.38
CA ALA A 14 -26.62 57.66 16.05
C ALA A 14 -25.21 57.17 15.63
N SER A 15 -24.16 57.95 15.92
CA SER A 15 -22.79 57.57 15.58
C SER A 15 -22.29 56.39 16.41
N VAL A 16 -22.62 56.34 17.71
CA VAL A 16 -22.31 55.21 18.59
C VAL A 16 -23.05 53.95 18.14
N GLY A 17 -24.34 54.06 17.81
CA GLY A 17 -25.13 52.94 17.29
C GLY A 17 -24.57 52.36 15.97
N PHE A 18 -24.09 53.24 15.08
CA PHE A 18 -23.43 52.84 13.84
C PHE A 18 -22.10 52.11 14.08
N LEU A 19 -21.26 52.61 15.01
CA LEU A 19 -19.99 51.97 15.37
C LEU A 19 -20.18 50.58 15.98
N ILE A 20 -21.15 50.41 16.87
CA ILE A 20 -21.46 49.11 17.49
C ILE A 20 -21.92 48.10 16.42
N LYS A 21 -22.81 48.52 15.52
CA LYS A 21 -23.28 47.67 14.42
C LYS A 21 -22.12 47.28 13.49
N TYR A 22 -21.28 48.24 13.11
CA TYR A 22 -20.11 47.98 12.26
C TYR A 22 -19.13 47.00 12.90
N GLN A 23 -18.85 47.13 14.20
CA GLN A 23 -18.01 46.17 14.93
C GLN A 23 -18.63 44.77 14.95
N SER A 24 -19.94 44.68 15.26
CA SER A 24 -20.66 43.40 15.29
C SER A 24 -20.68 42.71 13.93
N ASP A 25 -20.97 43.46 12.85
CA ASP A 25 -20.98 42.93 11.49
C ASP A 25 -19.58 42.47 11.07
N ASN A 26 -18.52 43.19 11.47
CA ASN A 26 -17.14 42.82 11.17
C ASN A 26 -16.66 41.59 11.96
N GLU A 27 -17.05 41.45 13.23
CA GLU A 27 -16.78 40.23 14.01
C GLU A 27 -17.52 39.04 13.44
N LYS A 28 -18.79 39.20 13.05
CA LYS A 28 -19.56 38.15 12.39
C LYS A 28 -18.91 37.74 11.06
N LEU A 29 -18.50 38.70 10.24
CA LEU A 29 -17.77 38.44 8.99
C LEU A 29 -16.48 37.64 9.22
N LYS A 30 -15.71 37.98 10.25
CA LYS A 30 -14.49 37.23 10.61
C LYS A 30 -14.82 35.79 11.02
N THR A 31 -15.83 35.61 11.88
CA THR A 31 -16.26 34.27 12.33
C THR A 31 -16.77 33.43 11.15
N ASP A 32 -17.63 34.00 10.30
CA ASP A 32 -18.17 33.33 9.12
C ASP A 32 -17.05 32.93 8.15
N ASN A 33 -16.05 33.79 7.94
CA ASN A 33 -14.91 33.49 7.07
C ASN A 33 -14.02 32.37 7.63
N ILE A 34 -13.80 32.33 8.95
CA ILE A 34 -13.09 31.23 9.62
C ILE A 34 -13.87 29.92 9.46
N GLU A 35 -15.19 29.94 9.65
CA GLU A 35 -16.04 28.76 9.48
C GLU A 35 -16.04 28.28 8.02
N LEU A 36 -16.13 29.19 7.06
CA LEU A 36 -16.11 28.88 5.65
C LEU A 36 -14.75 28.29 5.23
N THR A 37 -13.65 28.85 5.72
CA THR A 37 -12.30 28.32 5.48
C THR A 37 -12.18 26.89 6.00
N LYS A 38 -12.63 26.61 7.22
CA LYS A 38 -12.65 25.25 7.78
C LYS A 38 -13.52 24.29 6.97
N LYS A 39 -14.67 24.75 6.46
CA LYS A 39 -15.54 23.95 5.60
C LYS A 39 -14.85 23.62 4.28
N VAL A 40 -14.16 24.58 3.66
CA VAL A 40 -13.39 24.37 2.43
C VAL A 40 -12.28 23.34 2.65
N GLU A 41 -11.45 23.52 3.69
CA GLU A 41 -10.38 22.57 4.03
C GLU A 41 -10.91 21.14 4.25
N LYS A 42 -12.05 21.01 4.95
CA LYS A 42 -12.69 19.71 5.17
C LYS A 42 -13.19 19.09 3.86
N VAL A 43 -13.81 19.87 2.98
CA VAL A 43 -14.31 19.38 1.69
C VAL A 43 -13.14 18.98 0.77
N GLU A 44 -12.06 19.75 0.74
CA GLU A 44 -10.85 19.42 -0.02
C GLU A 44 -10.20 18.12 0.47
N ALA A 45 -10.11 17.93 1.79
CA ALA A 45 -9.62 16.69 2.37
C ALA A 45 -10.50 15.49 1.97
N GLN A 46 -11.83 15.62 2.14
CA GLN A 46 -12.78 14.57 1.74
C GLN A 46 -12.73 14.25 0.25
N TYR A 47 -12.58 15.26 -0.60
CA TYR A 47 -12.45 15.08 -2.04
C TYR A 47 -11.17 14.32 -2.40
N ASN A 48 -10.04 14.68 -1.79
CA ASN A 48 -8.77 14.00 -2.01
C ASN A 48 -8.80 12.54 -1.54
N ASP A 49 -9.44 12.26 -0.40
CA ASP A 49 -9.61 10.90 0.11
C ASP A 49 -10.51 10.07 -0.81
N THR A 50 -11.65 10.63 -1.23
CA THR A 50 -12.56 9.98 -2.19
C THR A 50 -11.86 9.68 -3.52
N LYS A 51 -11.02 10.60 -4.01
CA LYS A 51 -10.26 10.41 -5.24
C LYS A 51 -9.24 9.27 -5.11
N LYS A 52 -8.59 9.13 -3.96
CA LYS A 52 -7.67 8.02 -3.67
C LYS A 52 -8.43 6.69 -3.61
N GLU A 53 -9.56 6.66 -2.91
CA GLU A 53 -10.40 5.47 -2.81
C GLU A 53 -10.94 5.04 -4.16
N LEU A 54 -11.42 5.97 -4.99
CA LEU A 54 -11.90 5.69 -6.34
C LEU A 54 -10.79 5.12 -7.23
N SER A 55 -9.56 5.64 -7.11
CA SER A 55 -8.39 5.11 -7.82
C SER A 55 -8.09 3.66 -7.42
N ALA A 56 -8.13 3.38 -6.11
CA ALA A 56 -7.93 2.04 -5.57
C ALA A 56 -9.04 1.07 -6.00
N LEU A 57 -10.30 1.50 -5.93
CA LEU A 57 -11.44 0.71 -6.38
C LEU A 57 -11.36 0.38 -7.88
N LYS A 58 -11.02 1.36 -8.73
CA LYS A 58 -10.81 1.13 -10.16
C LYS A 58 -9.66 0.15 -10.41
N SER A 59 -8.61 0.22 -9.60
CA SER A 59 -7.46 -0.67 -9.74
C SER A 59 -7.70 -2.07 -9.20
N ASN A 60 -8.70 -2.25 -8.32
CA ASN A 60 -9.09 -3.53 -7.75
C ASN A 60 -9.99 -4.31 -8.70
N ASN A 61 -9.43 -4.70 -9.84
CA ASN A 61 -10.06 -5.60 -10.78
C ASN A 61 -9.21 -6.85 -11.00
N GLN A 62 -9.85 -7.90 -11.52
CA GLN A 62 -9.22 -9.19 -11.75
C GLN A 62 -7.92 -9.08 -12.55
N GLN A 63 -7.88 -8.25 -13.59
CA GLN A 63 -6.72 -8.16 -14.47
C GLN A 63 -5.52 -7.58 -13.72
N GLN A 64 -5.66 -6.38 -13.15
CA GLN A 64 -4.53 -5.68 -12.53
C GLN A 64 -4.01 -6.38 -11.27
N VAL A 65 -4.90 -6.98 -10.48
CA VAL A 65 -4.51 -7.73 -9.28
C VAL A 65 -3.80 -9.03 -9.66
N LYS A 66 -4.27 -9.75 -10.68
CA LYS A 66 -3.58 -10.96 -11.17
C LYS A 66 -2.22 -10.63 -11.78
N GLU A 67 -2.11 -9.57 -12.57
CA GLU A 67 -0.83 -9.10 -13.13
C GLU A 67 0.17 -8.72 -12.03
N ALA A 68 -0.28 -8.10 -10.94
CA ALA A 68 0.57 -7.81 -9.80
C ALA A 68 1.05 -9.07 -9.07
N ALA A 69 0.14 -10.02 -8.82
CA ALA A 69 0.47 -11.30 -8.21
C ALA A 69 1.43 -12.12 -9.08
N GLU A 70 1.23 -12.14 -10.41
CA GLU A 70 2.11 -12.83 -11.35
C GLU A 70 3.51 -12.22 -11.40
N ARG A 71 3.63 -10.89 -11.43
CA ARG A 71 4.94 -10.21 -11.35
C ARG A 71 5.69 -10.59 -10.08
N PHE A 72 5.00 -10.59 -8.93
CA PHE A 72 5.57 -11.05 -7.68
C PHE A 72 6.01 -12.52 -7.77
N LEU A 73 5.14 -13.43 -8.23
CA LEU A 73 5.45 -14.86 -8.32
C LEU A 73 6.63 -15.15 -9.24
N LYS A 74 6.72 -14.46 -10.37
CA LYS A 74 7.84 -14.59 -11.30
C LYS A 74 9.15 -14.20 -10.63
N ALA A 75 9.17 -13.07 -9.90
CA ALA A 75 10.34 -12.63 -9.15
C ALA A 75 10.68 -13.56 -7.97
N PHE A 76 9.65 -14.06 -7.27
CA PHE A 76 9.80 -14.92 -6.10
C PHE A 76 10.27 -16.34 -6.46
N ARG A 77 9.83 -16.88 -7.60
CA ARG A 77 10.11 -18.26 -8.04
C ARG A 77 11.21 -18.39 -9.08
N THR A 78 11.85 -17.29 -9.47
CA THR A 78 12.95 -17.31 -10.44
C THR A 78 14.23 -16.81 -9.78
N TYR A 79 15.15 -17.74 -9.49
CA TYR A 79 16.47 -17.45 -8.92
C TYR A 79 17.41 -18.65 -9.08
N ASP A 80 18.71 -18.36 -9.14
CA ASP A 80 19.80 -19.35 -9.18
C ASP A 80 20.83 -19.11 -8.06
N THR A 81 20.82 -19.97 -7.04
CA THR A 81 21.76 -19.86 -5.91
C THR A 81 23.20 -20.20 -6.33
N GLY A 82 23.39 -20.92 -7.44
CA GLY A 82 24.70 -21.16 -8.04
C GLY A 82 25.40 -19.87 -8.44
N LYS A 83 24.62 -18.90 -8.95
CA LYS A 83 25.03 -17.54 -9.31
C LYS A 83 25.02 -16.55 -8.14
N GLY A 84 24.63 -16.99 -6.95
CA GLY A 84 24.50 -16.14 -5.76
C GLY A 84 23.22 -15.30 -5.73
N GLU A 85 22.23 -15.61 -6.58
CA GLU A 85 20.94 -14.94 -6.56
C GLU A 85 20.08 -15.40 -5.37
N SER A 86 19.18 -14.53 -4.93
CA SER A 86 18.20 -14.81 -3.89
C SER A 86 16.86 -14.20 -4.26
N TYR A 87 15.77 -14.94 -4.03
CA TYR A 87 14.42 -14.44 -4.29
C TYR A 87 14.14 -13.12 -3.54
N LEU A 88 14.73 -12.92 -2.36
CA LEU A 88 14.51 -11.71 -1.54
C LEU A 88 14.91 -10.43 -2.27
N ALA A 89 16.01 -10.46 -3.03
CA ALA A 89 16.46 -9.31 -3.80
C ALA A 89 15.52 -9.01 -4.98
N ASN A 90 14.92 -10.05 -5.57
CA ASN A 90 14.08 -9.94 -6.76
C ASN A 90 12.68 -9.37 -6.43
N ILE A 91 12.19 -9.60 -5.21
CA ILE A 91 10.81 -9.25 -4.83
C ILE A 91 10.65 -7.89 -4.15
N ASP A 92 11.72 -7.19 -3.79
CA ASP A 92 11.69 -5.99 -2.93
C ASP A 92 10.77 -4.88 -3.46
N ALA A 93 10.69 -4.73 -4.79
CA ALA A 93 9.82 -3.75 -5.45
C ALA A 93 8.32 -4.11 -5.44
N TYR A 94 7.98 -5.36 -5.12
CA TYR A 94 6.63 -5.92 -5.24
C TYR A 94 5.97 -6.28 -3.91
N ILE A 95 6.66 -6.02 -2.79
CA ILE A 95 6.21 -6.40 -1.46
C ILE A 95 6.07 -5.19 -0.54
N THR A 96 5.22 -5.32 0.48
CA THR A 96 5.17 -4.36 1.60
C THR A 96 6.32 -4.64 2.58
N PRO A 97 6.63 -3.69 3.49
CA PRO A 97 7.54 -3.95 4.60
C PRO A 97 7.11 -5.13 5.49
N ASN A 98 5.80 -5.37 5.61
CA ASN A 98 5.27 -6.51 6.36
C ASN A 98 5.64 -7.84 5.68
N ALA A 99 5.34 -7.97 4.38
CA ALA A 99 5.73 -9.14 3.61
C ALA A 99 7.25 -9.37 3.62
N LYS A 100 8.05 -8.30 3.54
CA LYS A 100 9.53 -8.39 3.62
C LYS A 100 9.97 -9.03 4.93
N LYS A 101 9.38 -8.64 6.05
CA LYS A 101 9.67 -9.21 7.36
C LYS A 101 9.29 -10.69 7.44
N GLU A 102 8.11 -11.07 6.93
CA GLU A 102 7.64 -12.46 6.96
C GLU A 102 8.41 -13.39 6.02
N LEU A 103 8.82 -12.90 4.85
CA LEU A 103 9.53 -13.67 3.84
C LEU A 103 11.05 -13.78 4.11
N THR A 104 11.60 -12.91 4.96
CA THR A 104 13.00 -13.00 5.36
C THR A 104 13.17 -14.11 6.39
N PRO A 105 13.94 -15.18 6.10
CA PRO A 105 14.16 -16.26 7.06
C PRO A 105 14.84 -15.72 8.34
N PRO A 106 14.53 -16.25 9.52
CA PRO A 106 15.32 -15.95 10.73
C PRO A 106 16.77 -16.43 10.52
N GLY A 107 17.73 -15.53 10.74
CA GLY A 107 19.14 -15.77 10.40
C GLY A 107 19.48 -15.68 8.91
N GLY A 108 18.54 -15.20 8.08
CA GLY A 108 18.78 -14.92 6.66
C GLY A 108 19.89 -13.88 6.47
N PRO A 109 20.56 -13.89 5.31
CA PRO A 109 21.74 -13.07 5.08
C PRO A 109 21.39 -11.59 5.27
N THR A 110 21.83 -11.00 6.37
CA THR A 110 21.91 -9.54 6.53
C THR A 110 22.99 -9.05 5.59
N GLN A 111 22.64 -8.84 4.30
CA GLN A 111 23.52 -8.25 3.28
C GLN A 111 24.98 -8.68 3.47
N SER A 112 25.23 -9.99 3.62
CA SER A 112 26.58 -10.45 3.92
C SER A 112 27.42 -10.21 2.69
N ALA A 113 28.44 -9.37 2.86
CA ALA A 113 29.43 -9.01 1.87
C ALA A 113 29.97 -10.25 1.11
N PRO A 114 30.49 -10.06 -0.12
CA PRO A 114 31.00 -11.18 -0.89
C PRO A 114 32.18 -11.84 -0.14
N GLY A 115 31.99 -13.11 0.25
CA GLY A 115 33.04 -14.12 0.37
C GLY A 115 34.21 -13.87 1.31
N THR A 116 34.13 -14.42 2.53
CA THR A 116 35.31 -14.84 3.33
C THR A 116 35.00 -16.15 4.05
N GLY A 117 34.72 -17.22 3.30
CA GLY A 117 34.48 -18.55 3.86
C GLY A 117 35.19 -19.61 3.04
N ASP A 118 36.17 -20.24 3.69
CA ASP A 118 37.19 -21.16 3.17
C ASP A 118 36.71 -22.14 2.08
N GLU A 119 37.55 -22.33 1.07
CA GLU A 119 37.30 -23.07 -0.17
C GLU A 119 37.14 -24.61 -0.01
N LYS A 120 37.10 -25.17 1.21
CA LYS A 120 37.24 -26.62 1.42
C LYS A 120 35.98 -27.42 1.79
N GLU A 121 34.80 -26.81 1.95
CA GLU A 121 33.58 -27.56 2.34
C GLU A 121 32.34 -27.36 1.46
N LYS A 122 32.44 -26.65 0.34
CA LYS A 122 31.27 -26.42 -0.53
C LYS A 122 31.09 -27.54 -1.55
N LYS A 123 30.42 -28.65 -1.15
CA LYS A 123 29.41 -29.23 -2.06
C LYS A 123 28.31 -28.16 -2.18
N LYS A 124 28.56 -27.13 -3.00
CA LYS A 124 27.63 -26.03 -3.22
C LYS A 124 26.45 -26.64 -3.97
N VAL A 125 25.42 -27.08 -3.24
CA VAL A 125 24.17 -27.53 -3.86
C VAL A 125 23.65 -26.34 -4.66
N SER A 126 23.74 -26.44 -5.98
CA SER A 126 23.20 -25.43 -6.88
C SER A 126 21.70 -25.69 -6.95
N PHE A 127 20.93 -24.68 -6.53
CA PHE A 127 19.47 -24.70 -6.58
C PHE A 127 19.03 -23.60 -7.53
N GLN A 128 18.37 -24.00 -8.60
CA GLN A 128 17.72 -23.08 -9.53
C GLN A 128 16.22 -23.33 -9.48
N SER A 129 15.46 -22.25 -9.39
CA SER A 129 14.01 -22.27 -9.56
C SER A 129 13.64 -21.36 -10.73
N GLU A 130 12.66 -21.79 -11.52
CA GLU A 130 12.09 -21.03 -12.63
C GLU A 130 10.57 -21.04 -12.52
N TYR A 131 9.93 -19.87 -12.59
CA TYR A 131 8.48 -19.77 -12.72
C TYR A 131 8.04 -20.22 -14.12
N THR A 132 7.19 -21.24 -14.22
CA THR A 132 6.71 -21.78 -15.49
C THR A 132 5.24 -21.48 -15.77
N GLY A 133 4.59 -20.68 -14.92
CA GLY A 133 3.20 -20.29 -15.05
C GLY A 133 2.32 -20.78 -13.91
N GLY A 134 1.01 -20.72 -14.11
CA GLY A 134 0.05 -21.13 -13.09
C GLY A 134 -1.36 -20.65 -13.37
N GLU A 135 -2.27 -20.99 -12.46
CA GLU A 135 -3.63 -20.46 -12.44
C GLU A 135 -3.75 -19.48 -11.29
N LEU A 136 -4.33 -18.31 -11.56
CA LEU A 136 -4.58 -17.28 -10.55
C LEU A 136 -6.09 -17.06 -10.42
N TYR A 137 -6.59 -17.03 -9.19
CA TYR A 137 -7.98 -16.83 -8.85
C TYR A 137 -8.10 -15.60 -7.97
N TYR A 138 -8.79 -14.58 -8.47
CA TYR A 138 -8.92 -13.27 -7.83
C TYR A 138 -10.10 -13.26 -6.86
N ALA A 139 -9.91 -12.62 -5.71
CA ALA A 139 -10.97 -12.31 -4.76
C ALA A 139 -10.85 -10.86 -4.29
N PHE A 140 -11.90 -10.07 -4.53
CA PHE A 140 -12.06 -8.74 -3.97
C PHE A 140 -12.31 -8.84 -2.46
N LEU A 141 -11.61 -8.03 -1.65
CA LEU A 141 -11.89 -7.91 -0.22
C LEU A 141 -12.49 -6.54 0.12
N ASP A 142 -11.75 -5.47 -0.21
CA ASP A 142 -12.17 -4.08 -0.05
C ASP A 142 -11.52 -3.20 -1.12
N THR A 143 -11.75 -1.88 -1.11
CA THR A 143 -11.22 -0.96 -2.15
C THR A 143 -9.70 -0.98 -2.26
N THR A 144 -8.98 -1.32 -1.20
CA THR A 144 -7.52 -1.30 -1.09
C THR A 144 -6.89 -2.68 -0.90
N LYS A 145 -7.69 -3.74 -0.78
CA LYS A 145 -7.23 -5.10 -0.50
C LYS A 145 -7.84 -6.11 -1.44
N ALA A 146 -7.03 -7.08 -1.83
CA ALA A 146 -7.45 -8.21 -2.63
C ALA A 146 -6.66 -9.45 -2.25
N ASN A 147 -7.23 -10.62 -2.54
CA ASN A 147 -6.55 -11.89 -2.43
C ASN A 147 -6.42 -12.53 -3.81
N VAL A 148 -5.33 -13.27 -4.00
CA VAL A 148 -5.14 -14.17 -5.13
C VAL A 148 -4.82 -15.54 -4.60
N LEU A 149 -5.67 -16.52 -4.91
CA LEU A 149 -5.31 -17.92 -4.77
C LEU A 149 -4.53 -18.32 -6.02
N ALA A 150 -3.31 -18.79 -5.84
CA ALA A 150 -2.37 -19.10 -6.91
C ALA A 150 -2.00 -20.59 -6.89
N LYS A 151 -2.24 -21.26 -8.02
CA LYS A 151 -1.67 -22.57 -8.33
C LYS A 151 -0.43 -22.35 -9.18
N VAL A 152 0.71 -22.34 -8.51
CA VAL A 152 2.01 -21.95 -9.06
C VAL A 152 2.73 -23.18 -9.58
N LYS A 153 3.16 -23.14 -10.84
CA LYS A 153 4.06 -24.13 -11.43
C LYS A 153 5.47 -23.55 -11.50
N SER A 154 6.45 -24.37 -11.15
CA SER A 154 7.86 -24.01 -11.24
C SER A 154 8.69 -25.21 -11.66
N ARG A 155 9.80 -24.96 -12.34
CA ARG A 155 10.84 -25.97 -12.55
C ARG A 155 11.95 -25.76 -11.54
N ILE A 156 12.29 -26.82 -10.82
CA ILE A 156 13.36 -26.82 -9.84
C ILE A 156 14.50 -27.68 -10.38
N THR A 157 15.70 -27.13 -10.47
CA THR A 157 16.91 -27.86 -10.84
C THR A 157 17.84 -27.90 -9.65
N VAL A 158 18.21 -29.12 -9.21
CA VAL A 158 19.18 -29.35 -8.14
C VAL A 158 20.35 -30.13 -8.73
N ASN A 159 21.55 -29.54 -8.70
CA ASN A 159 22.77 -30.15 -9.23
C ASN A 159 22.59 -30.74 -10.66
N GLY A 160 21.88 -30.02 -11.53
CA GLY A 160 21.63 -30.40 -12.93
C GLY A 160 20.44 -31.34 -13.16
N VAL A 161 19.79 -31.85 -12.10
CA VAL A 161 18.58 -32.67 -12.23
C VAL A 161 17.35 -31.79 -12.04
N SER A 162 16.49 -31.74 -13.06
CA SER A 162 15.28 -30.92 -13.05
C SER A 162 14.03 -31.73 -12.71
N SER A 163 13.12 -31.11 -11.95
CA SER A 163 11.76 -31.59 -11.72
C SER A 163 10.78 -30.43 -11.83
N ASP A 164 9.62 -30.70 -12.42
CA ASP A 164 8.49 -29.77 -12.31
C ASP A 164 7.87 -29.90 -10.91
N ASN A 165 7.45 -28.77 -10.36
CA ASN A 165 6.83 -28.64 -9.06
C ASN A 165 5.56 -27.79 -9.19
N MET A 166 4.53 -28.14 -8.42
CA MET A 166 3.31 -27.36 -8.29
C MET A 166 3.06 -27.06 -6.82
N SER A 167 2.64 -25.85 -6.52
CA SER A 167 2.28 -25.43 -5.15
C SER A 167 1.05 -24.53 -5.16
N LEU A 168 0.27 -24.63 -4.09
CA LEU A 168 -0.87 -23.75 -3.85
C LEU A 168 -0.46 -22.67 -2.84
N MET A 169 -0.81 -21.42 -3.13
CA MET A 169 -0.48 -20.28 -2.28
C MET A 169 -1.64 -19.30 -2.26
N GLN A 170 -1.92 -18.70 -1.10
CA GLN A 170 -2.72 -17.50 -1.02
C GLN A 170 -1.79 -16.28 -0.93
N ILE A 171 -2.06 -15.29 -1.79
CA ILE A 171 -1.33 -14.03 -1.87
C ILE A 171 -2.30 -12.93 -1.45
N ASN A 172 -2.03 -12.25 -0.34
CA ASN A 172 -2.80 -11.08 0.05
C ASN A 172 -2.09 -9.84 -0.51
N LEU A 173 -2.82 -8.98 -1.19
CA LEU A 173 -2.33 -7.76 -1.81
C LEU A 173 -2.97 -6.52 -1.19
N ILE A 174 -2.18 -5.46 -1.05
CA ILE A 174 -2.61 -4.13 -0.64
C ILE A 174 -2.24 -3.13 -1.73
N TYR A 175 -3.16 -2.22 -2.05
CA TYR A 175 -2.91 -1.13 -2.98
C TYR A 175 -2.14 0.01 -2.30
N ASP A 176 -0.94 0.29 -2.78
CA ASP A 176 -0.18 1.47 -2.42
C ASP A 176 -0.68 2.66 -3.27
N GLY A 177 -1.48 3.54 -2.67
CA GLY A 177 -2.04 4.71 -3.33
C GLY A 177 -1.01 5.76 -3.77
N ASN A 178 0.20 5.77 -3.17
CA ASN A 178 1.28 6.69 -3.54
C ASN A 178 2.02 6.16 -4.78
N LYS A 179 2.34 4.87 -4.78
CA LYS A 179 3.00 4.20 -5.93
C LYS A 179 2.04 3.85 -7.05
N LYS A 180 0.73 3.83 -6.77
CA LYS A 180 -0.34 3.34 -7.65
C LYS A 180 -0.11 1.89 -8.08
N LEU A 181 0.31 1.04 -7.13
CA LEU A 181 0.67 -0.36 -7.38
C LEU A 181 0.05 -1.27 -6.32
N TRP A 182 -0.34 -2.47 -6.75
CA TRP A 182 -0.64 -3.57 -5.85
C TRP A 182 0.64 -4.21 -5.38
N LEU A 183 0.83 -4.28 -4.06
CA LEU A 183 1.98 -4.90 -3.40
C LEU A 183 1.52 -6.12 -2.62
N VAL A 184 2.34 -7.16 -2.60
CA VAL A 184 2.09 -8.34 -1.77
C VAL A 184 2.37 -7.99 -0.31
N ASP A 185 1.37 -8.21 0.54
CA ASP A 185 1.46 -7.96 1.98
C ASP A 185 1.65 -9.25 2.79
N LYS A 186 1.16 -10.37 2.27
CA LYS A 186 1.31 -11.68 2.89
C LYS A 186 1.30 -12.80 1.86
N LEU A 187 2.15 -13.81 2.06
CA LEU A 187 2.17 -15.04 1.28
C LEU A 187 1.95 -16.23 2.21
N ILE A 188 0.93 -17.03 1.92
CA ILE A 188 0.56 -18.19 2.73
C ILE A 188 0.66 -19.43 1.85
N PRO A 189 1.67 -20.30 2.05
CA PRO A 189 1.68 -21.61 1.44
C PRO A 189 0.48 -22.43 1.93
N LEU A 190 -0.27 -23.00 0.99
CA LEU A 190 -1.38 -23.90 1.29
C LEU A 190 -0.88 -25.33 1.12
N ALA A 191 0.04 -25.74 1.99
CA ALA A 191 0.49 -27.11 2.03
C ALA A 191 -0.68 -27.99 2.51
N ASP A 192 -1.14 -28.88 1.64
CA ASP A 192 -2.10 -29.98 1.83
C ASP A 192 -3.14 -29.79 2.96
N LEU A 193 -4.38 -29.48 2.56
CA LEU A 193 -5.60 -29.50 3.40
C LEU A 193 -5.91 -30.84 4.09
N LYS A 194 -4.98 -31.81 4.09
CA LYS A 194 -5.16 -33.16 4.62
C LYS A 194 -5.11 -33.23 6.15
N ASP A 195 -4.45 -32.29 6.83
CA ASP A 195 -4.27 -32.33 8.30
C ASP A 195 -5.19 -31.41 9.10
N ARG A 196 -6.21 -30.80 8.46
CA ARG A 196 -7.15 -29.88 9.15
C ARG A 196 -8.60 -30.01 8.70
N MET A 197 -9.08 -31.24 8.53
CA MET A 197 -10.52 -31.51 8.69
C MET A 197 -10.71 -32.33 9.97
N PRO A 198 -11.69 -31.98 10.82
CA PRO A 198 -12.03 -32.75 12.01
C PRO A 198 -12.49 -34.17 11.68
#